data_AF-A0A8W8L682-F1
#
_entry.id   AF-A0A8W8L682-F1
#
_cell.length_a   1.000
_cell.length_b   1.000
_cell.length_c   1.000
_cell.angle_alpha   90.00
_cell.angle_beta   90.00
_cell.angle_gamma   90.00
#
_symmetry.space_group_name_H-M   'P 1'
#
loop_
_entity.id
_entity.type
_entity.pdbx_description
1 polymer ?
#
loop_
_entity_poly.entity_id
_entity_poly.type
_entity_poly.pdbx_seq_one_letter_code
_entity_poly.pdbx_strand_id
1 'polypeptide(L)'
;GAFAILQSIAVSDSSLEEIDLKDVSVDMDFVDLLEQIQKRRHLVCVYGNTLRHDETKKGNVARVLDTDDPVTVLFEYMKQKNLRLIDLLHNLDRDHSYTITRDEFQQGLANIDLPLSGRSLDILMKKLDTNRDGYVDYEELSARHKEHMRKVTKLRLQADLGPNHYKGYDKLEQLREAVRLKISLNMTRQRTETS
;
A
#
# COMPACT_ATOMS: atom_id res chain seq x y z
N GLY A 1 -20.33 -18.79 -6.11
CA GLY A 1 -18.92 -18.67 -5.66
C GLY A 1 -18.77 -19.27 -4.27
N ALA A 2 -17.54 -19.51 -3.82
CA ALA A 2 -17.27 -20.16 -2.53
C ALA A 2 -17.99 -19.47 -1.34
N PHE A 3 -18.07 -18.13 -1.33
CA PHE A 3 -18.78 -17.35 -0.31
C PHE A 3 -20.28 -17.69 -0.22
N ALA A 4 -20.96 -17.84 -1.35
CA ALA A 4 -22.38 -18.19 -1.38
C ALA A 4 -22.65 -19.59 -0.80
N ILE A 5 -21.69 -20.52 -0.97
CA ILE A 5 -21.78 -21.86 -0.40
C ILE A 5 -21.74 -21.78 1.14
N LEU A 6 -20.80 -21.03 1.71
CA LEU A 6 -20.77 -20.82 3.17
C LEU A 6 -22.00 -20.08 3.69
N GLN A 7 -22.52 -19.11 2.94
CA GLN A 7 -23.73 -18.38 3.33
C GLN A 7 -24.96 -19.28 3.37
N SER A 8 -25.14 -20.16 2.40
CA SER A 8 -26.22 -21.16 2.43
C SER A 8 -26.07 -22.10 3.61
N ILE A 9 -24.84 -22.51 3.91
CA ILE A 9 -24.57 -23.42 5.02
C ILE A 9 -24.75 -22.73 6.38
N ALA A 10 -24.48 -21.43 6.48
CA ALA A 10 -24.73 -20.64 7.68
C ALA A 10 -26.22 -20.53 8.05
N VAL A 11 -27.10 -20.56 7.04
CA VAL A 11 -28.55 -20.41 7.19
C VAL A 11 -29.27 -21.75 7.32
N SER A 12 -28.65 -22.84 6.87
CA SER A 12 -29.22 -24.19 6.94
C SER A 12 -28.84 -24.94 8.22
N ASP A 13 -29.74 -25.79 8.73
CA ASP A 13 -29.45 -26.78 9.80
C ASP A 13 -28.68 -28.01 9.27
N SER A 14 -27.76 -27.79 8.34
CA SER A 14 -27.04 -28.86 7.67
C SER A 14 -26.04 -29.52 8.63
N SER A 15 -26.13 -30.86 8.74
CA SER A 15 -25.16 -31.73 9.43
C SER A 15 -23.85 -31.91 8.65
N LEU A 16 -23.57 -31.03 7.69
CA LEU A 16 -22.37 -31.11 6.87
C LEU A 16 -21.17 -30.66 7.70
N GLU A 17 -20.24 -31.58 7.88
CA GLU A 17 -19.05 -31.44 8.73
C GLU A 17 -17.78 -31.19 7.91
N GLU A 18 -17.76 -31.47 6.60
CA GLU A 18 -16.57 -31.31 5.75
C GLU A 18 -16.88 -30.77 4.35
N ILE A 19 -16.06 -29.83 3.86
CA ILE A 19 -16.13 -29.24 2.52
C ILE A 19 -14.73 -29.26 1.89
N ASP A 20 -14.61 -29.70 0.63
CA ASP A 20 -13.37 -29.59 -0.16
C ASP A 20 -13.54 -28.62 -1.35
N LEU A 21 -12.77 -27.54 -1.32
CA LEU A 21 -12.67 -26.46 -2.29
C LEU A 21 -11.18 -26.19 -2.63
N LYS A 22 -10.30 -27.19 -2.54
CA LYS A 22 -8.84 -27.03 -2.72
C LYS A 22 -8.39 -26.31 -4.00
N ASP A 23 -9.20 -26.34 -5.07
CA ASP A 23 -8.88 -25.69 -6.35
C ASP A 23 -9.53 -24.30 -6.50
N VAL A 24 -10.26 -23.83 -5.47
CA VAL A 24 -11.00 -22.57 -5.49
C VAL A 24 -10.28 -21.54 -4.62
N SER A 25 -10.00 -20.38 -5.21
CA SER A 25 -9.43 -19.25 -4.47
C SER A 25 -10.53 -18.47 -3.74
N VAL A 26 -10.28 -18.06 -2.50
CA VAL A 26 -11.29 -17.49 -1.59
C VAL A 26 -10.86 -16.16 -0.97
N ASP A 27 -11.77 -15.22 -0.72
CA ASP A 27 -11.46 -13.89 -0.17
C ASP A 27 -11.49 -13.84 1.37
N MET A 28 -11.19 -12.67 1.97
CA MET A 28 -11.25 -12.52 3.43
C MET A 28 -12.68 -12.58 3.98
N ASP A 29 -13.67 -12.10 3.21
CA ASP A 29 -15.07 -12.20 3.60
C ASP A 29 -15.50 -13.67 3.75
N PHE A 30 -14.99 -14.55 2.87
CA PHE A 30 -15.16 -16.00 2.98
C PHE A 30 -14.54 -16.57 4.25
N VAL A 31 -13.33 -16.12 4.63
CA VAL A 31 -12.64 -16.60 5.85
C VAL A 31 -13.36 -16.11 7.11
N ASP A 32 -13.78 -14.85 7.16
CA ASP A 32 -14.51 -14.27 8.29
C ASP A 32 -15.85 -14.98 8.51
N LEU A 33 -16.56 -15.28 7.41
CA LEU A 33 -17.81 -16.03 7.46
C LEU A 33 -17.57 -17.48 7.89
N LEU A 34 -16.51 -18.14 7.41
CA LEU A 34 -16.14 -19.49 7.81
C LEU A 34 -15.86 -19.56 9.32
N GLU A 35 -15.10 -18.61 9.86
CA GLU A 35 -14.77 -18.57 11.30
C GLU A 35 -16.02 -18.38 12.16
N GLN A 36 -16.95 -17.53 11.73
CA GLN A 36 -18.24 -17.34 12.43
C GLN A 36 -19.07 -18.62 12.46
N ILE A 37 -19.06 -19.40 11.38
CA ILE A 37 -19.77 -20.67 11.30
C ILE A 37 -19.08 -21.72 12.18
N GLN A 38 -17.74 -21.81 12.13
CA GLN A 38 -16.95 -22.75 12.95
C GLN A 38 -17.10 -22.53 14.46
N LYS A 39 -17.34 -21.27 14.89
CA LYS A 39 -17.66 -20.94 16.28
C LYS A 39 -18.99 -21.54 16.76
N ARG A 40 -19.94 -21.78 15.84
CA ARG A 40 -21.28 -22.28 16.15
C ARG A 40 -21.43 -23.77 15.92
N ARG A 41 -20.68 -24.35 14.97
CA ARG A 41 -20.76 -25.76 14.60
C ARG A 41 -19.42 -26.29 14.08
N HIS A 42 -19.18 -27.58 14.26
CA HIS A 42 -17.96 -28.23 13.80
C HIS A 42 -18.01 -28.41 12.27
N LEU A 43 -17.32 -27.52 11.55
CA LEU A 43 -17.20 -27.57 10.09
C LEU A 43 -15.73 -27.47 9.68
N VAL A 44 -15.25 -28.50 9.01
CA VAL A 44 -13.95 -28.56 8.35
C VAL A 44 -14.14 -28.09 6.91
N CYS A 45 -13.35 -27.11 6.47
CA CYS A 45 -13.40 -26.62 5.10
C CYS A 45 -11.98 -26.52 4.56
N VAL A 46 -11.67 -27.33 3.56
CA VAL A 46 -10.44 -27.27 2.78
C VAL A 46 -10.71 -26.32 1.62
N TYR A 47 -9.87 -25.32 1.40
CA TYR A 47 -9.98 -24.39 0.29
C TYR A 47 -8.61 -24.12 -0.32
N GLY A 48 -8.59 -23.63 -1.56
CA GLY A 48 -7.37 -23.29 -2.27
C GLY A 48 -6.72 -22.01 -1.74
N ASN A 49 -6.14 -21.19 -2.62
CA ASN A 49 -5.47 -19.98 -2.16
C ASN A 49 -6.48 -18.98 -1.58
N THR A 50 -6.28 -18.55 -0.34
CA THR A 50 -6.95 -17.33 0.13
C THR A 50 -6.37 -16.14 -0.63
N LEU A 51 -7.17 -15.57 -1.53
CA LEU A 51 -7.04 -14.19 -2.02
C LEU A 51 -7.32 -13.26 -0.85
N ARG A 52 -6.37 -13.26 0.08
CA ARG A 52 -6.26 -12.26 1.10
C ARG A 52 -6.14 -10.93 0.37
N HIS A 53 -6.68 -9.88 0.97
CA HIS A 53 -6.09 -8.54 0.80
C HIS A 53 -4.68 -8.48 1.44
N ASP A 54 -3.92 -9.60 1.47
CA ASP A 54 -2.49 -9.76 1.75
C ASP A 54 -1.73 -9.79 0.42
N GLU A 55 -1.74 -8.66 -0.29
CA GLU A 55 -0.59 -8.39 -1.16
C GLU A 55 0.67 -8.03 -0.34
N THR A 56 0.54 -7.89 0.99
CA THR A 56 1.56 -7.38 1.89
C THR A 56 2.59 -8.41 2.37
N LYS A 57 2.32 -9.72 2.36
CA LYS A 57 3.22 -10.68 3.06
C LYS A 57 4.05 -11.67 2.22
N LYS A 58 3.82 -11.88 0.92
CA LYS A 58 4.68 -12.82 0.13
C LYS A 58 4.88 -12.44 -1.35
N GLY A 59 5.34 -11.21 -1.63
CA GLY A 59 5.98 -10.90 -2.92
C GLY A 59 5.36 -9.80 -3.76
N ASN A 60 4.31 -9.12 -3.29
CA ASN A 60 3.64 -8.04 -4.02
C ASN A 60 3.74 -6.67 -3.33
N VAL A 61 4.81 -6.39 -2.55
CA VAL A 61 5.09 -5.03 -2.03
C VAL A 61 5.14 -4.02 -3.18
N ALA A 62 5.61 -4.45 -4.36
CA ALA A 62 5.59 -3.65 -5.57
C ALA A 62 4.16 -3.31 -6.04
N ARG A 63 3.17 -4.21 -5.90
CA ARG A 63 1.77 -3.93 -6.29
C ARG A 63 1.08 -3.00 -5.29
N VAL A 64 1.30 -3.15 -3.99
CA VAL A 64 0.71 -2.25 -2.97
C VAL A 64 1.14 -0.81 -3.21
N LEU A 65 2.44 -0.58 -3.45
CA LEU A 65 2.98 0.75 -3.77
C LEU A 65 2.48 1.29 -5.12
N ASP A 66 2.06 0.42 -6.05
CA ASP A 66 1.60 0.78 -7.40
C ASP A 66 0.06 0.96 -7.49
N THR A 67 -0.70 0.35 -6.57
CA THR A 67 -2.15 0.53 -6.43
C THR A 67 -2.55 1.78 -5.65
N ASP A 68 -1.60 2.31 -4.88
CA ASP A 68 -1.81 3.48 -4.06
C ASP A 68 -1.42 4.78 -4.77
N ASP A 69 -1.94 5.89 -4.24
CA ASP A 69 -1.63 7.20 -4.76
C ASP A 69 -0.11 7.46 -4.66
N PRO A 70 0.62 7.61 -5.78
CA PRO A 70 2.08 7.61 -5.75
C PRO A 70 2.67 8.82 -5.01
N VAL A 71 1.92 9.92 -4.93
CA VAL A 71 2.25 11.10 -4.12
C VAL A 71 2.22 10.74 -2.63
N THR A 72 1.19 10.02 -2.18
CA THR A 72 1.07 9.50 -0.81
C THR A 72 2.24 8.56 -0.49
N VAL A 73 2.57 7.65 -1.40
CA VAL A 73 3.71 6.72 -1.24
C VAL A 73 5.02 7.49 -1.03
N LEU A 74 5.29 8.49 -1.87
CA LEU A 74 6.49 9.32 -1.82
C LEU A 74 6.61 10.06 -0.47
N PHE A 75 5.55 10.71 0.00
CA PHE A 75 5.59 11.46 1.25
C PHE A 75 5.65 10.57 2.49
N GLU A 76 5.01 9.40 2.47
CA GLU A 76 5.15 8.44 3.57
C GLU A 76 6.57 7.85 3.60
N TYR A 77 7.20 7.63 2.45
CA TYR A 77 8.62 7.25 2.37
C TYR A 77 9.53 8.32 2.98
N MET A 78 9.35 9.59 2.60
CA MET A 78 10.10 10.70 3.18
C MET A 78 9.96 10.75 4.70
N LYS A 79 8.73 10.63 5.20
CA LYS A 79 8.45 10.64 6.64
C LYS A 79 9.16 9.51 7.38
N GLN A 80 9.21 8.31 6.80
CA GLN A 80 9.88 7.17 7.43
C GLN A 80 11.39 7.27 7.43
N LYS A 81 11.98 7.89 6.39
CA LYS A 81 13.40 8.18 6.31
C LYS A 81 13.80 9.47 7.04
N ASN A 82 12.86 10.18 7.67
CA ASN A 82 13.06 11.52 8.24
C ASN A 82 13.66 12.53 7.25
N LEU A 83 13.29 12.45 5.97
CA LEU A 83 13.74 13.35 4.93
C LEU A 83 12.89 14.62 4.88
N ARG A 84 13.53 15.77 4.71
CA ARG A 84 12.85 17.02 4.37
C ARG A 84 12.65 17.11 2.87
N LEU A 85 11.76 17.99 2.42
CA LEU A 85 11.52 18.24 0.99
C LEU A 85 12.81 18.63 0.26
N ILE A 86 13.64 19.44 0.90
CA ILE A 86 14.93 19.84 0.35
C ILE A 86 15.89 18.67 0.20
N ASP A 87 15.84 17.69 1.11
CA ASP A 87 16.69 16.49 1.04
C ASP A 87 16.19 15.58 -0.09
N LEU A 88 14.88 15.49 -0.32
CA LEU A 88 14.34 14.76 -1.48
C LEU A 88 14.78 15.41 -2.79
N LEU A 89 14.67 16.74 -2.91
CA LEU A 89 15.14 17.47 -4.08
C LEU A 89 16.61 17.17 -4.36
N HIS A 90 17.50 17.34 -3.37
CA HIS A 90 18.93 17.06 -3.55
C HIS A 90 19.23 15.61 -3.95
N ASN A 91 18.37 14.64 -3.61
CA ASN A 91 18.55 13.24 -3.99
C ASN A 91 18.04 12.93 -5.41
N LEU A 92 17.10 13.71 -5.94
CA LEU A 92 16.49 13.51 -7.25
C LEU A 92 17.12 14.41 -8.32
N ASP A 93 17.28 15.70 -8.00
CA ASP A 93 17.88 16.75 -8.81
C ASP A 93 19.40 16.54 -8.92
N ARG A 94 19.82 16.02 -10.09
CA ARG A 94 21.23 15.65 -10.33
C ARG A 94 22.03 16.80 -10.89
N ASP A 95 21.38 17.70 -11.62
CA ASP A 95 22.02 18.84 -12.25
C ASP A 95 21.98 20.10 -11.38
N HIS A 96 21.35 20.03 -10.20
CA HIS A 96 21.16 21.12 -9.26
C HIS A 96 20.36 22.29 -9.86
N SER A 97 19.42 21.99 -10.75
CA SER A 97 18.53 22.97 -11.39
C SER A 97 17.44 23.49 -10.45
N TYR A 98 17.29 22.91 -9.25
CA TYR A 98 16.17 23.13 -8.32
C TYR A 98 14.80 22.73 -8.87
N THR A 99 14.79 22.01 -9.99
CA THR A 99 13.61 21.45 -10.64
C THR A 99 13.85 19.97 -10.89
N ILE A 100 12.80 19.15 -10.81
CA ILE A 100 12.94 17.72 -11.07
C ILE A 100 12.25 17.37 -12.38
N THR A 101 13.01 16.85 -13.32
CA THR A 101 12.49 16.29 -14.57
C THR A 101 11.92 14.88 -14.39
N ARG A 102 11.14 14.42 -15.37
CA ARG A 102 10.66 13.02 -15.39
C ARG A 102 11.80 12.00 -15.29
N ASP A 103 12.89 12.24 -16.01
CA ASP A 103 14.04 11.32 -16.06
C ASP A 103 14.78 11.30 -14.72
N GLU A 104 14.92 12.45 -14.07
CA GLU A 104 15.49 12.55 -12.73
C GLU A 104 14.61 11.89 -11.68
N PHE A 105 13.29 12.05 -11.77
CA PHE A 105 12.39 11.27 -10.92
C PHE A 105 12.56 9.77 -11.16
N GLN A 106 12.60 9.32 -12.41
CA GLN A 106 12.74 7.89 -12.72
C GLN A 106 14.03 7.31 -12.13
N GLN A 107 15.15 8.00 -12.35
CA GLN A 107 16.46 7.56 -11.90
C GLN A 107 16.66 7.73 -10.40
N GLY A 108 16.17 8.84 -9.84
CA GLY A 108 16.26 9.13 -8.42
C GLY A 108 15.38 8.20 -7.57
N LEU A 109 14.17 7.86 -8.04
CA LEU A 109 13.30 6.88 -7.39
C LEU A 109 13.90 5.46 -7.42
N ALA A 110 14.57 5.10 -8.52
CA ALA A 110 15.33 3.85 -8.61
C ALA A 110 16.50 3.84 -7.60
N ASN A 111 17.22 4.96 -7.46
CA ASN A 111 18.35 5.08 -6.54
C ASN A 111 17.96 5.04 -5.06
N ILE A 112 16.77 5.54 -4.70
CA ILE A 112 16.26 5.47 -3.31
C ILE A 112 15.52 4.15 -3.03
N ASP A 113 15.63 3.17 -3.93
CA ASP A 113 14.98 1.85 -3.89
C ASP A 113 13.47 1.89 -3.64
N LEU A 114 12.80 2.93 -4.18
CA LEU A 114 11.35 3.05 -4.23
C LEU A 114 10.89 2.83 -5.67
N PRO A 115 10.87 1.57 -6.16
CA PRO A 115 10.51 1.29 -7.54
C PRO A 115 9.02 1.53 -7.75
N LEU A 116 8.68 2.72 -8.22
CA LEU A 116 7.38 2.98 -8.83
C LEU A 116 7.41 2.44 -10.27
N SER A 117 6.31 1.85 -10.74
CA SER A 117 6.20 1.51 -12.14
C SER A 117 6.25 2.79 -12.99
N GLY A 118 6.64 2.67 -14.27
CA GLY A 118 6.63 3.82 -15.18
C GLY A 118 5.24 4.49 -15.27
N ARG A 119 4.16 3.72 -15.10
CA ARG A 119 2.79 4.26 -15.05
C ARG A 119 2.55 5.08 -13.77
N SER A 120 2.99 4.59 -12.62
CA SER A 120 2.86 5.32 -11.35
C SER A 120 3.74 6.56 -11.30
N LEU A 121 4.92 6.50 -11.93
CA LEU A 121 5.76 7.67 -12.17
C LEU A 121 5.04 8.73 -13.01
N ASP A 122 4.37 8.33 -14.10
CA ASP A 122 3.61 9.27 -14.92
C ASP A 122 2.45 9.91 -14.15
N ILE A 123 1.78 9.13 -13.29
CA ILE A 123 0.72 9.63 -12.41
C ILE A 123 1.31 10.57 -11.34
N LEU A 124 2.49 10.24 -10.80
CA LEU A 124 3.20 11.05 -9.82
C LEU A 124 3.54 12.42 -10.41
N MET A 125 4.22 12.44 -11.56
CA MET A 125 4.58 13.67 -12.26
C MET A 125 3.35 14.53 -12.51
N LYS A 126 2.30 13.97 -13.13
CA LYS A 126 1.05 14.70 -13.42
C LYS A 126 0.34 15.27 -12.19
N LYS A 127 0.57 14.70 -11.01
CA LYS A 127 -0.03 15.17 -9.75
C LYS A 127 0.83 16.21 -9.05
N LEU A 128 2.15 16.14 -9.22
CA LEU A 128 3.08 17.11 -8.67
C LEU A 128 3.13 18.38 -9.52
N ASP A 129 3.37 18.20 -10.83
CA ASP A 129 3.40 19.23 -11.87
C ASP A 129 1.99 19.81 -12.05
N THR A 130 1.73 20.90 -11.34
CA THR A 130 0.43 21.57 -11.30
C THR A 130 0.32 22.59 -12.44
N ASN A 131 1.44 23.22 -12.80
CA ASN A 131 1.51 24.22 -13.86
C ASN A 131 1.62 23.58 -15.28
N ARG A 132 1.90 22.28 -15.36
CA ARG A 132 2.08 21.46 -16.57
C ARG A 132 3.25 21.88 -17.44
N ASP A 133 4.31 22.38 -16.84
CA ASP A 133 5.53 22.76 -17.56
C ASP A 133 6.46 21.57 -17.82
N GLY A 134 6.16 20.40 -17.25
CA GLY A 134 6.94 19.17 -17.41
C GLY A 134 8.03 18.99 -16.36
N TYR A 135 8.15 19.93 -15.42
CA TYR A 135 9.08 19.93 -14.31
C TYR A 135 8.30 19.91 -12.99
N VAL A 136 8.99 19.59 -11.90
CA VAL A 136 8.44 19.74 -10.55
C VAL A 136 9.39 20.61 -9.75
N ASP A 137 8.92 21.78 -9.36
CA ASP A 137 9.70 22.70 -8.53
C ASP A 137 9.44 22.49 -7.02
N TYR A 138 10.21 23.21 -6.19
CA TYR A 138 10.04 23.17 -4.74
C TYR A 138 8.67 23.66 -4.27
N GLU A 139 8.10 24.68 -4.91
CA GLU A 139 6.81 25.26 -4.52
C GLU A 139 5.68 24.27 -4.74
N GLU A 140 5.67 23.61 -5.89
CA GLU A 140 4.73 22.55 -6.24
C GLU A 140 4.85 21.36 -5.28
N LEU A 141 6.07 20.89 -5.04
CA LEU A 141 6.33 19.80 -4.10
C LEU A 141 5.87 20.16 -2.67
N SER A 142 6.14 21.39 -2.22
CA SER A 142 5.73 21.91 -0.92
C SER A 142 4.22 22.06 -0.79
N ALA A 143 3.56 22.57 -1.82
CA ALA A 143 2.10 22.68 -1.87
C ALA A 143 1.43 21.31 -1.75
N ARG A 144 1.91 20.33 -2.54
CA ARG A 144 1.40 18.95 -2.52
C ARG A 144 1.65 18.26 -1.18
N HIS A 145 2.81 18.50 -0.57
CA HIS A 145 3.12 17.95 0.75
C HIS A 145 2.18 18.51 1.84
N LYS A 146 1.88 19.81 1.80
CA LYS A 146 0.91 20.43 2.74
C LYS A 146 -0.50 19.84 2.57
N GLU A 147 -0.93 19.62 1.32
CA GLU A 147 -2.22 18.99 1.05
C GLU A 147 -2.28 17.55 1.57
N HIS A 148 -1.23 16.76 1.33
CA HIS A 148 -1.09 15.40 1.88
C HIS A 148 -1.20 15.41 3.41
N MET A 149 -0.46 16.29 4.08
CA MET A 149 -0.49 16.40 5.54
C MET A 149 -1.88 16.74 6.08
N ARG A 150 -2.63 17.63 5.41
CA ARG A 150 -4.02 17.95 5.78
C ARG A 150 -4.93 16.72 5.63
N LYS A 151 -4.81 15.98 4.53
CA LYS A 151 -5.56 14.74 4.28
C LYS A 151 -5.28 13.69 5.35
N VAL A 152 -4.00 13.44 5.65
CA VAL A 152 -3.58 12.50 6.71
C VAL A 152 -4.10 12.91 8.08
N THR A 153 -4.03 14.19 8.41
CA THR A 153 -4.52 14.72 9.70
C THR A 153 -6.02 14.52 9.83
N LYS A 154 -6.78 14.80 8.77
CA LYS A 154 -8.23 14.56 8.73
C LYS A 154 -8.57 13.08 8.91
N LEU A 155 -7.86 12.19 8.23
CA LEU A 155 -8.06 10.73 8.37
C LEU A 155 -7.80 10.26 9.80
N ARG A 156 -6.74 10.76 10.44
CA ARG A 156 -6.42 10.45 11.83
C ARG A 156 -7.51 10.93 12.80
N LEU A 157 -7.90 12.19 12.69
CA LEU A 157 -8.97 12.77 13.53
C LEU A 157 -10.29 11.99 13.37
N GLN A 158 -10.59 11.51 12.16
CA GLN A 158 -11.77 10.69 11.90
C GLN A 158 -11.69 9.29 12.52
N ALA A 159 -10.50 8.68 12.54
CA ALA A 159 -10.28 7.40 13.21
C ALA A 159 -10.41 7.52 14.74
N ASP A 160 -9.96 8.65 15.31
CA ASP A 160 -10.05 8.92 16.76
C ASP A 160 -11.50 9.18 17.24
N LEU A 161 -12.44 9.44 16.31
CA LEU A 161 -13.84 9.79 16.61
C LEU A 161 -14.78 8.58 16.83
N GLY A 162 -14.29 7.33 16.77
CA GLY A 162 -15.07 6.16 17.23
C GLY A 162 -14.69 4.81 16.59
N PRO A 163 -15.25 3.69 17.09
CA PRO A 163 -14.84 2.32 16.75
C PRO A 163 -15.18 1.86 15.32
N ASN A 164 -15.82 2.71 14.52
CA ASN A 164 -15.89 2.51 13.07
C ASN A 164 -14.51 2.82 12.48
N HIS A 165 -13.62 1.82 12.55
CA HIS A 165 -12.33 1.78 11.85
C HIS A 165 -12.52 2.33 10.44
N TYR A 166 -12.03 3.55 10.21
CA TYR A 166 -12.23 4.20 8.93
C TYR A 166 -11.30 3.51 7.92
N LYS A 167 -11.87 2.82 6.93
CA LYS A 167 -11.14 2.09 5.87
C LYS A 167 -9.98 2.89 5.24
N GLY A 168 -10.10 4.22 5.19
CA GLY A 168 -9.06 5.11 4.69
C GLY A 168 -7.83 5.28 5.60
N TYR A 169 -7.99 5.18 6.92
CA TYR A 169 -6.87 5.20 7.87
C TYR A 169 -6.16 3.84 7.89
N ASP A 170 -6.89 2.73 7.85
CA ASP A 170 -6.31 1.39 7.76
C ASP A 170 -5.47 1.21 6.50
N LYS A 171 -5.99 1.70 5.36
CA LYS A 171 -5.25 1.71 4.10
C LYS A 171 -3.96 2.54 4.18
N LEU A 172 -4.00 3.70 4.85
CA LEU A 172 -2.80 4.52 5.06
C LEU A 172 -1.77 3.83 5.97
N GLU A 173 -2.22 3.15 7.03
CA GLU A 173 -1.34 2.41 7.93
C GLU A 173 -0.72 1.18 7.24
N GLN A 174 -1.48 0.46 6.40
CA GLN A 174 -0.95 -0.63 5.58
C GLN A 174 0.13 -0.12 4.60
N LEU A 175 -0.11 1.01 3.95
CA LEU A 175 0.88 1.64 3.08
C LEU A 175 2.15 2.01 3.87
N ARG A 176 2.00 2.58 5.07
CA ARG A 176 3.14 2.87 5.95
C ARG A 176 3.90 1.61 6.31
N GLU A 177 3.21 0.54 6.70
CA GLU A 177 3.87 -0.74 7.01
C GLU A 177 4.62 -1.29 5.79
N ALA A 178 4.01 -1.24 4.60
CA ALA A 178 4.64 -1.70 3.36
C ALA A 178 5.90 -0.90 3.02
N VAL A 179 5.85 0.43 3.12
CA VAL A 179 7.01 1.32 2.93
C VAL A 179 8.11 1.00 3.96
N ARG A 180 7.73 0.73 5.21
CA ARG A 180 8.67 0.42 6.30
C ARG A 180 9.39 -0.89 6.08
N LEU A 181 8.63 -1.92 5.71
CA LEU A 181 9.17 -3.24 5.37
C LEU A 181 10.11 -3.14 4.18
N LYS A 182 9.75 -2.37 3.14
CA LYS A 182 10.60 -2.16 1.97
C LYS A 182 11.93 -1.49 2.34
N ILE A 183 11.88 -0.42 3.12
CA ILE A 183 13.07 0.27 3.63
C ILE A 183 13.96 -0.68 4.45
N SER A 184 13.34 -1.50 5.33
CA SER A 184 14.06 -2.46 6.16
C SER A 184 14.74 -3.56 5.33
N LEU A 185 14.03 -4.13 4.34
CA LEU A 185 14.56 -5.17 3.46
C LEU A 185 15.78 -4.69 2.66
N ASN A 186 15.76 -3.45 2.20
CA ASN A 186 16.88 -2.86 1.47
C ASN A 186 18.10 -2.64 2.38
N MET A 187 17.91 -2.19 3.63
CA MET A 187 19.00 -2.09 4.61
C MET A 187 19.63 -3.45 4.93
N THR A 188 18.85 -4.54 4.94
CA THR A 188 19.38 -5.89 5.17
C THR A 188 20.21 -6.39 3.98
N ARG A 189 19.78 -6.12 2.74
CA ARG A 189 20.51 -6.52 1.52
C ARG A 189 21.88 -5.85 1.38
N GLN A 190 21.97 -4.55 1.68
CA GLN A 190 23.25 -3.82 1.60
C GLN A 190 24.30 -4.31 2.63
N ARG A 191 23.86 -4.93 3.74
CA ARG A 191 24.75 -5.53 4.75
C ARG A 191 25.28 -6.91 4.36
N THR A 192 24.52 -7.67 3.55
CA THR A 192 24.93 -9.02 3.12
C THR A 192 25.85 -9.02 1.91
N GLU A 193 25.91 -7.92 1.15
CA GLU A 193 26.79 -7.78 -0.03
C GLU A 193 28.17 -7.16 0.31
N THR A 194 28.37 -6.73 1.56
CA THR A 194 29.61 -6.09 2.04
C THR A 194 30.39 -6.92 3.07
N SER A 195 30.01 -8.19 3.28
CA SER A 195 30.72 -9.18 4.12
C SER A 195 31.20 -10.35 3.27
#